data_AF-A0A966TGV4-F1
#
_entry.id   AF-A0A966TGV4-F1
#
_cell.length_a   1.000
_cell.length_b   1.000
_cell.length_c   1.000
_cell.angle_alpha   90.00
_cell.angle_beta   90.00
_cell.angle_gamma   90.00
#
_symmetry.space_group_name_H-M   'P 1'
#
loop_
_entity.id
_entity.type
_entity.pdbx_description
1 polymer ?
#
loop_
_entity_poly.entity_id
_entity_poly.type
_entity_poly.pdbx_seq_one_letter_code
_entity_poly.pdbx_strand_id
1 'polypeptide(L)'
;MNFWCFAPSFFQYTQEQFAIFLSANGQALKSEFFIPLVADQFIKGGGTVAVVPTRSTWFGVTYKEDAPMVAKSLEALIAAGEYPVSLWA
;
A
#
# COMPACT_ATOMS: atom_id res chain seq x y z
N MET A 1 0.35 5.35 0.28
CA MET A 1 -0.85 4.56 -0.02
C MET A 1 -0.47 3.28 -0.73
N ASN A 2 -0.49 2.15 -0.01
CA ASN A 2 0.05 0.87 -0.48
C ASN A 2 -1.08 -0.12 -0.80
N PHE A 3 -2.01 0.29 -1.67
CA PHE A 3 -3.13 -0.56 -2.12
C PHE A 3 -2.83 -1.06 -3.53
N TRP A 4 -2.69 -2.37 -3.69
CA TRP A 4 -2.29 -2.99 -4.93
C TRP A 4 -3.21 -4.15 -5.29
N CYS A 5 -3.43 -4.33 -6.58
CA CYS A 5 -4.09 -5.50 -7.14
C CYS A 5 -3.07 -6.26 -7.98
N PHE A 6 -2.82 -7.52 -7.63
CA PHE A 6 -1.83 -8.35 -8.32
C PHE A 6 -2.48 -9.63 -8.86
N ALA A 7 -2.05 -10.05 -10.05
CA ALA A 7 -2.28 -11.41 -10.50
C ALA A 7 -1.41 -12.39 -9.69
N PRO A 8 -1.80 -13.67 -9.55
CA PRO A 8 -0.99 -14.65 -8.81
C PRO A 8 0.45 -14.82 -9.33
N SER A 9 0.70 -14.56 -10.62
CA SER A 9 2.04 -14.58 -11.23
C SER A 9 3.01 -13.59 -10.57
N PHE A 10 2.51 -12.57 -9.88
CA PHE A 10 3.31 -11.62 -9.11
C PHE A 10 4.20 -12.32 -8.07
N PHE A 11 3.72 -13.40 -7.44
CA PHE A 11 4.52 -14.11 -6.43
C PHE A 11 5.78 -14.75 -7.01
N GLN A 12 5.65 -15.40 -8.19
CA GLN A 12 6.80 -15.98 -8.87
C GLN A 12 7.82 -14.90 -9.25
N TYR A 13 7.35 -13.83 -9.90
CA TYR A 13 8.22 -12.71 -10.28
C TYR A 13 8.92 -12.09 -9.06
N THR A 14 8.19 -11.86 -7.98
CA THR A 14 8.73 -11.30 -6.74
C THR A 14 9.77 -12.21 -6.11
N GLN A 15 9.57 -13.53 -6.14
CA GLN A 15 10.54 -14.50 -5.62
C GLN A 15 11.87 -14.43 -6.39
N GLU A 16 11.82 -14.32 -7.72
CA GLU A 16 13.02 -14.15 -8.56
C GLU A 16 13.76 -12.84 -8.23
N GLN A 17 13.03 -11.73 -8.11
CA GLN A 17 13.62 -10.43 -7.73
C GLN A 17 14.18 -10.43 -6.30
N PHE A 18 13.52 -11.13 -5.38
CA PHE A 18 13.96 -11.23 -3.99
C PHE A 18 15.27 -12.01 -3.88
N ALA A 19 15.44 -13.10 -4.64
CA ALA A 19 16.69 -13.83 -4.68
C ALA A 19 17.87 -12.94 -5.14
N ILE A 20 17.65 -12.14 -6.20
CA ILE A 20 18.64 -11.17 -6.69
C ILE A 20 18.97 -10.13 -5.61
N PHE A 21 17.94 -9.60 -4.94
CA PHE A 21 18.11 -8.64 -3.86
C PHE A 21 18.95 -9.21 -2.70
N LEU A 22 18.68 -10.44 -2.27
CA LEU A 22 19.42 -11.09 -1.18
C LEU A 22 20.89 -11.29 -1.53
N SER A 23 21.19 -11.70 -2.77
CA SER A 23 22.59 -11.83 -3.23
C SER A 23 23.32 -10.49 -3.21
N ALA A 24 22.65 -9.39 -3.55
CA ALA A 24 23.27 -8.07 -3.62
C ALA A 24 23.33 -7.34 -2.25
N ASN A 25 22.30 -7.47 -1.41
CA ASN A 25 22.08 -6.62 -0.24
C ASN A 25 21.74 -7.40 1.05
N GLY A 26 21.72 -8.73 1.02
CA GLY A 26 21.23 -9.54 2.14
C GLY A 26 22.07 -9.48 3.42
N GLN A 27 23.30 -8.97 3.34
CA GLN A 27 24.18 -8.78 4.51
C GLN A 27 24.08 -7.36 5.11
N ALA A 28 23.41 -6.42 4.43
CA ALA A 28 23.25 -5.07 4.95
C ALA A 28 22.14 -5.02 6.00
N LEU A 29 22.47 -4.62 7.23
CA LEU A 29 21.57 -4.66 8.41
C LEU A 29 20.26 -3.86 8.26
N LYS A 30 20.19 -2.94 7.31
CA LYS A 30 19.04 -2.07 7.07
C LYS A 30 18.52 -2.19 5.64
N SER A 31 18.88 -3.24 4.91
CA SER A 31 18.34 -3.44 3.57
C SER A 31 16.86 -3.84 3.65
N GLU A 32 16.05 -3.23 2.80
CA GLU A 32 14.61 -3.45 2.75
C GLU A 32 14.19 -3.76 1.31
N PHE A 33 13.26 -4.69 1.15
CA PHE A 33 12.73 -5.12 -0.14
C PHE A 33 11.27 -4.70 -0.26
N PHE A 34 11.03 -3.58 -0.94
CA PHE A 34 9.71 -2.97 -1.01
C PHE A 34 8.93 -3.35 -2.27
N ILE A 35 7.60 -3.42 -2.15
CA ILE A 35 6.67 -3.66 -3.27
C ILE A 35 6.89 -2.68 -4.44
N PRO A 36 7.08 -1.36 -4.23
CA PRO A 36 7.32 -0.43 -5.33
C PRO A 36 8.59 -0.74 -6.14
N LEU A 37 9.61 -1.38 -5.55
CA LEU A 37 10.81 -1.81 -6.28
C LEU A 37 10.46 -2.91 -7.29
N VAL A 38 9.66 -3.88 -6.85
CA VAL A 38 9.20 -4.97 -7.71
C VAL A 38 8.34 -4.43 -8.85
N ALA A 39 7.42 -3.51 -8.54
CA ALA A 39 6.59 -2.86 -9.55
C ALA A 39 7.41 -2.03 -10.55
N ASP A 40 8.40 -1.27 -10.09
CA ASP A 40 9.32 -0.51 -10.95
C ASP A 40 10.12 -1.43 -11.89
N GLN A 41 10.68 -2.52 -11.35
CA GLN A 41 11.39 -3.52 -12.15
C GLN A 41 10.47 -4.17 -13.19
N PHE A 42 9.23 -4.50 -12.81
CA PHE A 42 8.25 -5.08 -13.72
C PHE A 42 7.92 -4.15 -14.88
N ILE A 43 7.72 -2.86 -14.60
CA ILE A 43 7.47 -1.82 -15.62
C ILE A 43 8.69 -1.68 -16.54
N LYS A 44 9.90 -1.63 -15.98
CA LYS A 44 11.16 -1.56 -16.76
C LYS A 44 11.37 -2.79 -17.66
N GLY A 45 10.85 -3.95 -17.25
CA GLY A 45 10.83 -5.17 -18.05
C GLY A 45 9.77 -5.20 -19.17
N GLY A 46 9.01 -4.11 -19.37
CA GLY A 46 7.95 -4.02 -20.37
C GLY A 46 6.56 -4.41 -19.85
N GLY A 47 6.44 -4.70 -18.55
CA GLY A 47 5.16 -4.90 -17.88
C GLY A 47 4.35 -3.59 -17.79
N THR A 48 3.04 -3.72 -17.57
CA THR A 48 2.15 -2.56 -17.39
C THR A 48 1.47 -2.64 -16.03
N VAL A 49 1.47 -1.53 -15.29
CA VAL A 49 0.71 -1.37 -14.05
C VAL A 49 -0.36 -0.31 -14.28
N ALA A 50 -1.63 -0.71 -14.24
CA ALA A 50 -2.75 0.21 -14.41
C ALA A 50 -3.03 0.96 -13.10
N VAL A 51 -3.19 2.28 -13.19
CA VAL A 51 -3.61 3.12 -12.05
C VAL A 51 -5.12 3.25 -12.08
N VAL A 52 -5.80 2.70 -11.07
CA VAL A 52 -7.26 2.79 -10.92
C VAL A 52 -7.61 4.07 -10.15
N PRO A 53 -8.28 5.06 -10.77
CA PRO A 53 -8.65 6.28 -10.07
C PRO A 53 -9.75 6.01 -9.03
N THR A 54 -9.70 6.70 -7.90
CA THR A 54 -10.75 6.67 -6.87
C THR A 54 -11.19 8.08 -6.52
N ARG A 55 -12.46 8.24 -6.12
CA ARG A 55 -13.01 9.49 -5.56
C ARG A 55 -12.88 9.56 -4.04
N SER A 56 -12.46 8.47 -3.40
CA SER A 56 -12.28 8.41 -1.96
C SER A 56 -11.05 9.20 -1.54
N THR A 57 -11.20 9.99 -0.48
CA THR A 57 -10.08 10.68 0.16
C THR A 57 -9.44 9.74 1.16
N TRP A 58 -8.12 9.57 1.06
CA TRP A 58 -7.37 8.87 2.10
C TRP A 58 -7.01 9.82 3.25
N PHE A 59 -7.18 9.33 4.46
CA PHE A 59 -6.69 9.95 5.69
C PHE A 59 -6.16 8.87 6.62
N GLY A 60 -5.16 9.22 7.42
CA GLY A 60 -4.50 8.33 8.35
C GLY A 60 -3.63 9.10 9.33
N VAL A 61 -3.20 8.44 10.40
CA VAL A 61 -2.37 9.05 11.44
C VAL A 61 -0.91 8.71 11.14
N THR A 62 -0.13 9.69 10.68
CA THR A 62 1.32 9.53 10.51
C THR A 62 2.05 10.05 11.74
N TYR A 63 1.59 11.19 12.26
CA TYR A 63 2.03 11.76 13.53
C TYR A 63 0.86 11.85 14.51
N LYS A 64 1.17 11.98 15.80
CA LYS A 64 0.15 12.03 16.85
C LYS A 64 -0.86 13.17 16.64
N GLU A 65 -0.38 14.26 16.06
CA GLU A 65 -1.10 15.49 15.77
C GLU A 65 -2.18 15.30 14.68
N ASP A 66 -2.10 14.24 13.87
CA ASP A 66 -3.10 13.92 12.83
C ASP A 66 -4.38 13.30 13.42
N ALA A 67 -4.31 12.76 14.65
CA ALA A 67 -5.41 12.01 15.25
C ALA A 67 -6.73 12.80 15.37
N PRO A 68 -6.74 14.09 15.79
CA PRO A 68 -7.97 14.87 15.84
C PRO A 68 -8.63 15.06 14.46
N MET A 69 -7.82 15.20 13.40
CA MET A 69 -8.31 15.35 12.04
C MET A 69 -8.95 14.04 11.53
N VAL A 70 -8.30 12.91 11.79
CA VAL A 70 -8.82 11.58 11.43
C VAL A 70 -10.12 11.28 12.17
N ALA A 71 -10.19 11.55 13.48
CA ALA A 71 -11.41 11.37 14.27
C ALA A 71 -12.57 12.19 13.71
N LYS A 72 -12.34 13.48 13.43
CA LYS A 72 -13.34 14.38 12.83
C LYS A 72 -13.81 13.88 11.46
N SER A 73 -12.92 13.32 10.65
CA SER A 73 -13.26 12.77 9.33
C SER A 73 -14.16 11.55 9.46
N LEU A 74 -13.89 10.66 10.41
CA LEU A 74 -14.75 9.50 10.70
C LEU A 74 -16.12 9.92 11.25
N GLU A 75 -16.16 10.86 12.20
CA GLU A 75 -17.42 11.40 12.73
C GLU A 75 -18.30 12.01 11.64
N ALA A 76 -17.70 12.74 10.70
CA ALA A 76 -18.43 13.31 9.56
C ALA A 76 -19.03 12.22 8.65
N LEU A 77 -18.30 11.13 8.40
CA LEU A 77 -18.80 10.01 7.59
C LEU A 77 -19.95 9.27 8.29
N ILE A 78 -19.88 9.10 9.61
CA ILE A 78 -20.97 8.51 10.42
C ILE A 78 -22.19 9.44 10.43
N ALA A 79 -21.99 10.76 10.63
CA ALA A 79 -23.08 11.74 10.61
C ALA A 79 -23.76 11.84 9.23
N ALA A 80 -23.01 11.62 8.15
CA ALA A 80 -23.55 11.52 6.80
C ALA A 80 -24.26 10.18 6.52
N GLY A 81 -24.19 9.22 7.44
CA GLY A 81 -24.81 7.90 7.31
C GLY A 81 -24.06 6.92 6.40
N GLU A 82 -22.83 7.22 6.00
CA GLU A 82 -22.02 6.30 5.18
C GLU A 82 -21.60 5.05 5.96
N TYR A 83 -21.45 5.17 7.28
CA TYR A 83 -21.11 4.06 8.17
C TYR A 83 -21.99 4.08 9.43
N PRO A 84 -22.30 2.91 10.01
CA PRO A 84 -22.95 2.84 11.31
C PRO A 84 -22.00 3.30 12.43
N VAL A 85 -22.58 3.70 13.56
CA VAL A 85 -21.81 4.08 14.77
C VAL A 85 -20.95 2.92 15.28
N SER A 86 -21.42 1.68 15.14
CA SER A 86 -20.66 0.46 15.43
C SER A 86 -20.67 -0.46 14.22
N LEU A 87 -19.48 -0.80 13.71
CA LEU A 87 -19.33 -1.68 12.56
C LEU A 87 -19.55 -3.16 12.90
N TRP A 88 -19.38 -3.54 14.17
CA TRP A 88 -19.31 -4.95 14.61
C TRP A 88 -20.25 -5.29 15.78
N ALA A 89 -21.27 -4.46 16.02
CA ALA A 89 -22.24 -4.69 17.09
C ALA A 89 -23.09 -5.95 16.87
#